data_AF-A0A7C2H8I2-F1
#
_entry.id   AF-A0A7C2H8I2-F1
#
_cell.length_a   1.000
_cell.length_b   1.000
_cell.length_c   1.000
_cell.angle_alpha   90.00
_cell.angle_beta   90.00
_cell.angle_gamma   90.00
#
_symmetry.space_group_name_H-M   'P 1'
#
loop_
_entity.id
_entity.type
_entity.pdbx_description
1 polymer ?
#
loop_
_entity_poly.entity_id
_entity_poly.type
_entity_poly.pdbx_seq_one_letter_code
_entity_poly.pdbx_strand_id
1 'polypeptide(L)'
;MRNHPLSALDPLGQYESEWEGSFTHAEKRAILHSVVRVKQRAWAWIKQTDDNIRKPSALRSSSAYGRGIKNLEHVERILEDMVRETEDPGWNLEVDRGDLGEKCAKSWNSPVPGYDDTLTLGNRWFHQSADEQDSTMLHELTNRQGAEDKNVPSRYNNAWDLEPLMHLDTENWSPFKRDKRMADKLRSRTDSRAGSYGGWSRLLRVSCARHSS
;
A
#
# COMPACT_ATOMS: atom_id res chain seq x y z
N MET A 1 33.53 -28.32 5.35
CA MET A 1 34.12 -27.00 5.64
C MET A 1 32.97 -26.02 5.80
N ARG A 2 33.02 -25.17 6.83
CA ARG A 2 31.93 -24.25 7.22
C ARG A 2 31.72 -23.21 6.11
N ASN A 3 30.54 -23.20 5.49
CA ASN A 3 30.09 -22.07 4.69
C ASN A 3 29.73 -20.96 5.66
N HIS A 4 30.65 -20.03 5.90
CA HIS A 4 30.24 -18.74 6.44
C HIS A 4 29.45 -18.01 5.34
N PRO A 5 28.21 -17.56 5.60
CA PRO A 5 27.54 -16.67 4.69
C PRO A 5 28.38 -15.41 4.60
N LEU A 6 28.69 -15.00 3.37
CA LEU A 6 29.10 -13.62 3.13
C LEU A 6 27.87 -12.76 3.44
N SER A 7 27.78 -12.25 4.67
CA SER A 7 26.93 -11.11 5.01
C SER A 7 27.30 -9.98 4.05
N ALA A 8 26.59 -9.91 2.93
CA ALA A 8 26.69 -8.80 2.02
C ALA A 8 25.83 -7.71 2.64
N LEU A 9 26.45 -6.87 3.47
CA LEU A 9 25.87 -5.60 3.86
C LEU A 9 25.39 -4.90 2.58
N ASP A 10 24.11 -4.48 2.57
CA ASP A 10 23.55 -3.56 1.58
C ASP A 10 24.55 -2.38 1.37
N PRO A 11 24.67 -1.77 0.18
CA PRO A 11 25.33 -0.48 0.00
C PRO A 11 25.03 0.61 1.07
N LEU A 12 23.94 0.50 1.84
CA LEU A 12 23.59 1.35 2.99
C LEU A 12 24.04 0.82 4.37
N GLY A 13 24.58 -0.40 4.45
CA GLY A 13 25.18 -0.99 5.64
C GLY A 13 24.21 -1.42 6.73
N GLN A 14 22.93 -1.65 6.40
CA GLN A 14 21.87 -1.70 7.42
C GLN A 14 21.37 -3.09 7.79
N TYR A 15 21.35 -4.10 6.90
CA TYR A 15 20.84 -5.44 7.22
C TYR A 15 21.66 -6.56 6.55
N GLU A 16 21.56 -7.78 7.09
CA GLU A 16 22.14 -8.99 6.51
C GLU A 16 21.08 -9.69 5.64
N SER A 17 21.45 -10.00 4.40
CA SER A 17 20.67 -10.90 3.55
C SER A 17 21.42 -12.21 3.41
N GLU A 18 20.73 -13.30 3.74
CA GLU A 18 21.21 -14.65 3.49
C GLU A 18 20.82 -15.06 2.08
N TRP A 19 21.73 -15.72 1.37
CA TRP A 19 21.56 -16.02 -0.05
C TRP A 19 21.62 -17.53 -0.26
N GLU A 20 20.47 -18.17 -0.41
CA GLU A 20 20.42 -19.58 -0.78
C GLU A 20 20.33 -19.74 -2.30
N GLY A 21 21.38 -20.31 -2.88
CA GLY A 21 21.53 -20.53 -4.31
C GLY A 21 22.59 -19.66 -4.99
N SER A 22 22.83 -19.93 -6.27
CA SER A 22 23.89 -19.27 -7.04
C SER A 22 23.39 -17.97 -7.68
N PHE A 23 23.36 -16.90 -6.89
CA PHE A 23 23.15 -15.53 -7.40
C PHE A 23 24.48 -14.88 -7.77
N THR A 24 24.52 -14.26 -8.95
CA THR A 24 25.61 -13.37 -9.35
C THR A 24 25.57 -12.06 -8.55
N HIS A 25 26.70 -11.36 -8.47
CA HIS A 25 26.75 -10.05 -7.79
C HIS A 25 25.81 -9.01 -8.44
N ALA A 26 25.60 -9.08 -9.75
CA ALA A 26 24.66 -8.21 -10.45
C ALA A 26 23.20 -8.47 -10.02
N GLU A 27 22.81 -9.74 -9.90
CA GLU A 27 21.48 -10.14 -9.45
C GLU A 27 21.23 -9.73 -8.00
N LYS A 28 22.18 -9.95 -7.09
CA LYS A 28 22.10 -9.49 -5.70
C LYS A 28 21.85 -7.98 -5.63
N ARG A 29 22.61 -7.18 -6.42
CA ARG A 29 22.40 -5.73 -6.49
C ARG A 29 21.05 -5.35 -7.07
N ALA A 30 20.55 -6.08 -8.08
CA ALA A 30 19.23 -5.81 -8.65
C ALA A 30 18.12 -5.96 -7.60
N ILE A 31 18.19 -7.03 -6.79
CA ILE A 31 17.25 -7.31 -5.69
C ILE A 31 17.29 -6.18 -4.66
N LEU A 32 18.49 -5.88 -4.13
CA LEU A 32 18.66 -4.83 -3.11
C LEU A 32 18.21 -3.45 -3.62
N HIS A 33 18.55 -3.10 -4.87
CA HIS A 33 18.09 -1.86 -5.46
C HIS A 33 16.57 -1.81 -5.64
N SER A 34 15.93 -2.94 -5.94
CA SER A 34 14.46 -3.02 -6.03
C SER A 34 13.81 -2.77 -4.66
N VAL A 35 14.31 -3.41 -3.60
CA VAL A 35 13.87 -3.17 -2.21
C VAL A 35 13.99 -1.69 -1.84
N VAL A 36 15.13 -1.06 -2.14
CA VAL A 36 15.33 0.38 -1.88
C VAL A 36 14.33 1.25 -2.64
N ARG A 37 14.07 0.97 -3.92
CA ARG A 37 13.08 1.74 -4.72
C ARG A 37 11.66 1.54 -4.21
N VAL A 38 11.28 0.31 -3.84
CA VAL A 38 9.99 0.01 -3.20
C VAL A 38 9.83 0.80 -1.91
N LYS A 39 10.85 0.81 -1.04
CA LYS A 39 10.87 1.59 0.19
C LYS A 39 10.67 3.08 -0.07
N GLN A 40 11.46 3.66 -0.98
CA GLN A 40 11.34 5.08 -1.35
C GLN A 40 9.94 5.40 -1.87
N ARG A 41 9.35 4.49 -2.64
CA ARG A 41 8.01 4.69 -3.19
C ARG A 41 6.93 4.61 -2.12
N ALA A 42 7.05 3.68 -1.16
CA ALA A 42 6.16 3.59 -0.01
C ALA A 42 6.16 4.89 0.79
N TRP A 43 7.33 5.44 1.12
CA TRP A 43 7.47 6.75 1.76
C TRP A 43 6.77 7.87 0.98
N ALA A 44 6.96 7.92 -0.33
CA ALA A 44 6.32 8.91 -1.18
C ALA A 44 4.79 8.79 -1.14
N TRP A 45 4.26 7.56 -1.18
CA TRP A 45 2.83 7.30 -1.15
C TRP A 45 2.19 7.65 0.20
N ILE A 46 2.83 7.28 1.32
CA ILE A 46 2.40 7.64 2.68
C ILE A 46 2.27 9.16 2.78
N LYS A 47 3.32 9.88 2.38
CA LYS A 47 3.32 11.35 2.37
C LYS A 47 2.21 11.93 1.49
N GLN A 48 2.00 11.39 0.29
CA GLN A 48 0.93 11.84 -0.61
C GLN A 48 -0.46 11.64 0.00
N THR A 49 -0.68 10.52 0.67
CA THR A 49 -1.95 10.22 1.37
C THR A 49 -2.18 11.21 2.51
N ASP A 50 -1.15 11.50 3.30
CA ASP A 50 -1.22 12.49 4.38
C ASP A 50 -1.47 13.91 3.86
N ASP A 51 -0.71 14.36 2.86
CA ASP A 51 -0.72 15.74 2.39
C ASP A 51 -1.95 16.05 1.50
N ASN A 52 -2.36 15.14 0.61
CA ASN A 52 -3.44 15.43 -0.35
C ASN A 52 -4.83 15.05 0.19
N ILE A 53 -4.92 13.98 0.99
CA ILE A 53 -6.20 13.39 1.36
C ILE A 53 -6.57 13.73 2.81
N ARG A 54 -5.59 13.92 3.72
CA ARG A 54 -5.87 14.15 5.15
C ARG A 54 -5.68 15.57 5.65
N LYS A 55 -4.64 16.30 5.22
CA LYS A 55 -4.28 17.60 5.82
C LYS A 55 -5.14 18.81 5.39
N PRO A 56 -5.74 18.89 4.19
CA PRO A 56 -6.56 20.06 3.86
C PRO A 56 -7.95 19.82 3.24
N SER A 57 -8.29 18.62 2.77
CA SER A 57 -9.46 18.47 1.88
C SER A 57 -10.77 18.18 2.63
N ALA A 58 -11.87 18.72 2.10
CA ALA A 58 -13.27 18.56 2.50
C ALA A 58 -13.77 17.09 2.65
N LEU A 59 -12.89 16.10 2.52
CA LEU A 59 -13.14 14.68 2.70
C LEU A 59 -13.38 14.33 4.18
N ARG A 60 -12.58 14.88 5.11
CA ARG A 60 -12.67 14.56 6.54
C ARG A 60 -13.97 15.05 7.20
N SER A 61 -14.54 16.16 6.72
CA SER A 61 -15.78 16.72 7.27
C SER A 61 -17.05 16.02 6.78
N SER A 62 -16.94 15.12 5.79
CA SER A 62 -18.07 14.39 5.23
C SER A 62 -17.99 12.90 5.57
N SER A 63 -19.01 12.40 6.27
CA SER A 63 -19.17 10.96 6.58
C SER A 63 -19.14 10.06 5.33
N ALA A 64 -19.40 10.64 4.15
CA ALA A 64 -19.32 9.94 2.86
C ALA A 64 -17.92 9.37 2.55
N TYR A 65 -16.85 9.97 3.06
CA TYR A 65 -15.46 9.50 2.83
C TYR A 65 -14.90 8.65 3.96
N GLY A 66 -15.63 8.46 5.06
CA GLY A 66 -15.11 7.79 6.25
C GLY A 66 -14.57 6.38 5.98
N ARG A 67 -15.21 5.62 5.07
CA ARG A 67 -14.72 4.29 4.66
C ARG A 67 -13.43 4.38 3.84
N GLY A 68 -13.35 5.32 2.89
CA GLY A 68 -12.16 5.51 2.06
C GLY A 68 -10.95 5.95 2.88
N ILE A 69 -11.15 6.79 3.89
CA ILE A 69 -10.08 7.21 4.81
C ILE A 69 -9.56 6.01 5.63
N LYS A 70 -10.44 5.21 6.23
CA LYS A 70 -10.04 4.00 6.98
C LYS A 70 -9.29 2.99 6.11
N ASN A 71 -9.71 2.85 4.87
CA ASN A 71 -9.05 1.98 3.89
C ASN A 71 -7.64 2.50 3.55
N LEU A 72 -7.44 3.81 3.43
CA LEU A 72 -6.12 4.41 3.22
C LEU A 72 -5.22 4.31 4.46
N GLU A 73 -5.78 4.51 5.66
CA GLU A 73 -5.09 4.25 6.93
C GLU A 73 -4.62 2.79 7.04
N HIS A 74 -5.38 1.85 6.48
CA HIS A 74 -4.98 0.45 6.43
C HIS A 74 -3.78 0.21 5.51
N VAL A 75 -3.83 0.74 4.28
CA VAL A 75 -2.71 0.62 3.34
C VAL A 75 -1.46 1.31 3.88
N GLU A 76 -1.61 2.48 4.49
CA GLU A 76 -0.50 3.19 5.11
C GLU A 76 0.18 2.34 6.18
N ARG A 77 -0.57 1.70 7.08
CA ARG A 77 0.03 0.79 8.08
C ARG A 77 0.82 -0.36 7.44
N ILE A 78 0.27 -0.99 6.40
CA ILE A 78 0.98 -2.03 5.64
C ILE A 78 2.32 -1.49 5.11
N LEU A 79 2.30 -0.29 4.52
CA LEU A 79 3.51 0.32 3.95
C LEU A 79 4.49 0.80 5.02
N GLU A 80 4.01 1.34 6.15
CA GLU A 80 4.84 1.73 7.29
C GLU A 80 5.50 0.52 7.94
N ASP A 81 4.76 -0.57 8.14
CA ASP A 81 5.28 -1.82 8.69
C ASP A 81 6.31 -2.44 7.74
N MET A 82 6.06 -2.40 6.43
CA MET A 82 7.02 -2.82 5.40
C MET A 82 8.30 -1.99 5.44
N VAL A 83 8.18 -0.65 5.48
CA VAL A 83 9.34 0.25 5.59
C VAL A 83 10.12 -0.06 6.86
N ARG A 84 9.44 -0.22 8.00
CA ARG A 84 10.06 -0.54 9.29
C ARG A 84 10.83 -1.86 9.24
N GLU A 85 10.23 -2.91 8.65
CA GLU A 85 10.91 -4.19 8.44
C GLU A 85 12.18 -4.01 7.60
N THR A 86 12.10 -3.29 6.48
CA THR A 86 13.27 -3.06 5.59
C THR A 86 14.35 -2.14 6.17
N GLU A 87 14.07 -1.46 7.28
CA GLU A 87 15.01 -0.57 7.98
C GLU A 87 15.51 -1.19 9.29
N ASP A 88 14.95 -2.32 9.72
CA ASP A 88 15.39 -3.00 10.94
C ASP A 88 16.76 -3.66 10.72
N PRO A 89 17.80 -3.26 11.47
CA PRO A 89 19.11 -3.87 11.34
C PRO A 89 19.15 -5.34 11.75
N GLY A 90 18.15 -5.81 12.48
CA GLY A 90 17.93 -7.22 12.82
C GLY A 90 17.07 -7.98 11.82
N TRP A 91 16.61 -7.35 10.73
CA TRP A 91 15.86 -8.05 9.70
C TRP A 91 16.78 -9.01 8.94
N ASN A 92 16.51 -10.30 9.08
CA ASN A 92 17.17 -11.35 8.32
C ASN A 92 16.25 -11.79 7.17
N LEU A 93 16.51 -11.27 5.98
CA LEU A 93 15.81 -11.72 4.78
C LEU A 93 16.61 -12.85 4.14
N GLU A 94 16.07 -14.07 4.19
CA GLU A 94 16.57 -15.20 3.42
C GLU A 94 16.06 -15.09 1.97
N VAL A 95 16.98 -14.99 1.01
CA VAL A 95 16.65 -14.88 -0.41
C VAL A 95 17.05 -16.16 -1.15
N ASP A 96 16.03 -16.85 -1.64
CA ASP A 96 16.18 -18.13 -2.33
C ASP A 96 16.03 -17.98 -3.83
N ARG A 97 16.79 -18.77 -4.59
CA ARG A 97 16.48 -19.02 -6.01
C ARG A 97 15.63 -20.28 -6.14
N GLY A 98 14.44 -20.16 -6.74
CA GLY A 98 13.53 -21.29 -6.94
C GLY A 98 12.97 -21.40 -8.35
N ASP A 99 12.56 -22.61 -8.73
CA ASP A 99 11.67 -22.80 -9.89
C ASP A 99 10.22 -22.58 -9.44
N LEU A 100 9.64 -21.46 -9.86
CA LEU A 100 8.29 -21.04 -9.48
C LEU A 100 7.28 -21.21 -10.64
N GLY A 101 7.66 -21.90 -11.72
CA GLY A 101 6.83 -22.08 -12.90
C GLY A 101 6.46 -20.74 -13.54
N GLU A 102 5.18 -20.37 -13.44
CA GLU A 102 4.68 -19.11 -14.01
C GLU A 102 4.89 -17.88 -13.12
N LYS A 103 5.15 -18.08 -11.82
CA LYS A 103 5.33 -16.98 -10.87
C LYS A 103 6.75 -16.41 -10.95
N CYS A 104 6.87 -15.12 -10.66
CA CYS A 104 8.16 -14.42 -10.63
C CYS A 104 8.79 -14.46 -9.23
N ALA A 105 7.97 -14.37 -8.19
CA ALA A 105 8.42 -14.41 -6.81
C ALA A 105 7.38 -15.10 -5.92
N LYS A 106 7.78 -15.36 -4.67
CA LYS A 106 6.90 -15.79 -3.58
C LYS A 106 7.56 -15.43 -2.25
N SER A 107 6.84 -14.74 -1.38
CA SER A 107 7.21 -14.60 0.03
C SER A 107 6.61 -15.72 0.89
N TRP A 108 7.34 -16.09 1.94
CA TRP A 108 6.84 -16.92 3.02
C TRP A 108 7.18 -16.28 4.36
N ASN A 109 6.13 -15.95 5.11
CA ASN A 109 6.27 -15.56 6.51
C ASN A 109 6.30 -16.82 7.37
N SER A 110 7.35 -17.00 8.14
CA SER A 110 7.43 -18.13 9.04
C SER A 110 6.35 -18.00 10.13
N PRO A 111 5.52 -19.02 10.36
CA PRO A 111 4.59 -19.04 11.49
C PRO A 111 5.30 -19.36 12.82
N VAL A 112 6.60 -19.68 12.80
CA VAL A 112 7.38 -20.12 13.97
C VAL A 112 8.40 -19.04 14.33
N PRO A 113 8.36 -18.48 15.55
CA PRO A 113 9.37 -17.54 16.02
C PRO A 113 10.78 -18.12 15.92
N GLY A 114 11.71 -17.38 15.30
CA GLY A 114 13.11 -17.75 15.15
C GLY A 114 13.45 -18.57 13.90
N TYR A 115 12.50 -18.76 12.99
CA TYR A 115 12.78 -19.12 11.60
C TYR A 115 12.70 -17.84 10.77
N ASP A 116 13.62 -17.70 9.82
CA ASP A 116 13.69 -16.53 8.97
C ASP A 116 12.59 -16.57 7.91
N ASP A 117 12.16 -15.38 7.51
CA ASP A 117 11.18 -15.25 6.46
C ASP A 117 11.88 -15.28 5.11
N THR A 118 11.34 -16.06 4.17
CA THR A 118 11.98 -16.26 2.87
C THR A 118 11.33 -15.44 1.77
N LEU A 119 12.17 -14.92 0.87
CA LEU A 119 11.78 -14.40 -0.44
C LEU A 119 12.38 -15.31 -1.51
N THR A 120 11.55 -16.15 -2.13
CA THR A 120 11.99 -16.96 -3.26
C THR A 120 11.78 -16.19 -4.57
N LEU A 121 12.86 -16.03 -5.35
CA LEU A 121 12.83 -15.41 -6.67
C LEU A 121 13.05 -16.46 -7.76
N GLY A 122 12.13 -16.47 -8.73
CA GLY A 122 12.23 -17.27 -9.94
C GLY A 122 13.07 -16.59 -11.02
N ASN A 123 13.61 -17.37 -11.96
CA ASN A 123 14.40 -16.85 -13.07
C ASN A 123 13.64 -15.81 -13.91
N ARG A 124 12.30 -15.90 -13.97
CA ARG A 124 11.46 -14.92 -14.70
C ARG A 124 11.59 -13.50 -14.14
N TRP A 125 11.78 -13.34 -12.83
CA TRP A 125 11.94 -12.03 -12.21
C TRP A 125 13.15 -11.27 -12.77
N PHE A 126 14.27 -11.97 -12.99
CA PHE A 126 15.47 -11.36 -13.58
C PHE A 126 15.32 -10.99 -15.07
N HIS A 127 14.29 -11.49 -15.75
CA HIS A 127 13.99 -11.17 -17.15
C HIS A 127 12.90 -10.10 -17.30
N GLN A 128 12.30 -9.65 -16.21
CA GLN A 128 11.37 -8.54 -16.18
C GLN A 128 12.09 -7.19 -16.38
N SER A 129 11.34 -6.19 -16.82
CA SER A 129 11.79 -4.80 -16.72
C SER A 129 11.96 -4.37 -15.26
N ALA A 130 12.71 -3.29 -15.00
CA ALA A 130 12.90 -2.77 -13.64
C ALA A 130 11.57 -2.39 -12.98
N ASP A 131 10.63 -1.82 -13.74
CA ASP A 131 9.31 -1.44 -13.22
C ASP A 131 8.48 -2.65 -12.79
N GLU A 132 8.55 -3.75 -13.54
CA GLU A 132 7.87 -5.01 -13.22
C GLU A 132 8.54 -5.74 -12.05
N GLN A 133 9.88 -5.70 -11.97
CA GLN A 133 10.63 -6.21 -10.83
C GLN A 133 10.20 -5.52 -9.53
N ASP A 134 10.10 -4.19 -9.59
CA ASP A 134 9.70 -3.34 -8.47
C ASP A 134 8.25 -3.57 -8.07
N SER A 135 7.33 -3.70 -9.02
CA SER A 135 5.93 -4.06 -8.73
C SER A 135 5.84 -5.44 -8.08
N THR A 136 6.57 -6.43 -8.59
CA THR A 136 6.63 -7.77 -8.00
C THR A 136 7.23 -7.73 -6.59
N MET A 137 8.26 -6.91 -6.36
CA MET A 137 8.87 -6.77 -5.04
C MET A 137 7.90 -6.09 -4.06
N LEU A 138 7.18 -5.04 -4.46
CA LEU A 138 6.13 -4.43 -3.65
C LEU A 138 5.04 -5.45 -3.29
N HIS A 139 4.61 -6.27 -4.26
CA HIS A 139 3.62 -7.32 -4.05
C HIS A 139 4.04 -8.28 -2.93
N GLU A 140 5.24 -8.85 -3.04
CA GLU A 140 5.73 -9.82 -2.06
C GLU A 140 5.97 -9.19 -0.69
N LEU A 141 6.54 -7.98 -0.63
CA LEU A 141 6.80 -7.29 0.63
C LEU A 141 5.51 -6.84 1.34
N THR A 142 4.49 -6.41 0.60
CA THR A 142 3.19 -6.07 1.22
C THR A 142 2.43 -7.31 1.67
N ASN A 143 2.55 -8.44 0.97
CA ASN A 143 2.03 -9.74 1.44
C ASN A 143 2.61 -10.12 2.81
N ARG A 144 3.90 -9.86 3.04
CA ARG A 144 4.53 -10.11 4.35
C ARG A 144 3.88 -9.30 5.48
N GLN A 145 3.32 -8.14 5.17
CA GLN A 145 2.68 -7.24 6.12
C GLN A 145 1.15 -7.41 6.19
N GLY A 146 0.62 -8.53 5.68
CA GLY A 146 -0.78 -8.91 5.82
C GLY A 146 -1.69 -8.48 4.66
N ALA A 147 -1.12 -7.96 3.56
CA ALA A 147 -1.83 -7.97 2.28
C ALA A 147 -2.00 -9.42 1.79
N GLU A 148 -3.00 -9.65 0.96
CA GLU A 148 -3.38 -10.99 0.51
C GLU A 148 -3.61 -11.02 -1.01
N ASP A 149 -3.26 -12.14 -1.66
CA ASP A 149 -3.39 -12.28 -3.11
C ASP A 149 -4.83 -12.43 -3.61
N LYS A 150 -5.64 -13.26 -2.94
CA LYS A 150 -6.93 -13.74 -3.49
C LYS A 150 -8.02 -13.76 -2.42
N ASN A 151 -9.26 -13.61 -2.88
CA ASN A 151 -10.48 -13.71 -2.07
C ASN A 151 -10.57 -12.70 -0.91
N VAL A 152 -9.96 -11.54 -1.07
CA VAL A 152 -10.02 -10.49 -0.04
C VAL A 152 -11.32 -9.70 -0.08
N PRO A 153 -11.87 -9.31 1.08
CA PRO A 153 -13.07 -8.49 1.16
C PRO A 153 -12.85 -7.04 0.72
N SER A 154 -11.60 -6.56 0.71
CA SER A 154 -11.23 -5.19 0.36
C SER A 154 -10.05 -5.15 -0.60
N ARG A 155 -10.20 -4.38 -1.68
CA ARG A 155 -9.12 -4.07 -2.64
C ARG A 155 -7.95 -3.32 -2.01
N TYR A 156 -8.15 -2.74 -0.83
CA TYR A 156 -7.11 -2.08 -0.06
C TYR A 156 -6.27 -3.05 0.79
N ASN A 157 -6.64 -4.33 0.84
CA ASN A 157 -5.83 -5.40 1.43
C ASN A 157 -5.34 -6.40 0.38
N ASN A 158 -5.49 -6.09 -0.91
CA ASN A 158 -5.09 -7.00 -1.98
C ASN A 158 -3.70 -6.61 -2.52
N ALA A 159 -2.71 -7.49 -2.43
CA ALA A 159 -1.35 -7.17 -2.88
C ALA A 159 -1.30 -6.82 -4.39
N TRP A 160 -2.05 -7.52 -5.24
CA TRP A 160 -2.15 -7.19 -6.68
C TRP A 160 -2.77 -5.82 -6.93
N ASP A 161 -3.78 -5.41 -6.16
CA ASP A 161 -4.34 -4.05 -6.28
C ASP A 161 -3.36 -2.99 -5.73
N LEU A 162 -2.37 -3.34 -4.90
CA LEU A 162 -1.33 -2.43 -4.41
C LEU A 162 -0.15 -2.28 -5.39
N GLU A 163 0.17 -3.28 -6.23
CA GLU A 163 1.26 -3.20 -7.22
C GLU A 163 1.31 -1.90 -8.04
N PRO A 164 0.18 -1.36 -8.56
CA PRO A 164 0.20 -0.12 -9.33
C PRO A 164 0.67 1.09 -8.53
N LEU A 165 0.66 1.03 -7.20
CA LEU A 165 1.18 2.09 -6.35
C LEU A 165 2.68 2.27 -6.52
N MET A 166 3.41 1.30 -7.10
CA MET A 166 4.80 1.53 -7.49
C MET A 166 4.95 2.70 -8.46
N HIS A 167 3.93 2.94 -9.29
CA HIS A 167 4.01 3.85 -10.43
C HIS A 167 2.95 4.94 -10.42
N LEU A 168 1.92 4.82 -9.57
CA LEU A 168 0.76 5.72 -9.55
C LEU A 168 0.60 6.40 -8.21
N ASP A 169 0.36 7.71 -8.24
CA ASP A 169 -0.05 8.47 -7.06
C ASP A 169 -1.45 8.06 -6.59
N THR A 170 -1.76 8.30 -5.30
CA THR A 170 -3.03 7.88 -4.68
C THR A 170 -4.26 8.33 -5.47
N GLU A 171 -4.26 9.56 -5.99
CA GLU A 171 -5.34 10.12 -6.81
C GLU A 171 -5.55 9.40 -8.16
N ASN A 172 -4.54 8.69 -8.65
CA ASN A 172 -4.60 7.92 -9.88
C ASN A 172 -4.86 6.42 -9.64
N TRP A 173 -4.83 5.98 -8.39
CA TRP A 173 -5.08 4.60 -8.02
C TRP A 173 -6.56 4.22 -8.15
N SER A 174 -6.85 3.17 -8.92
CA SER A 174 -8.21 2.81 -9.33
C SER A 174 -9.20 2.55 -8.16
N PRO A 175 -8.85 1.79 -7.11
CA PRO A 175 -9.69 1.64 -5.93
C PRO A 175 -10.06 2.99 -5.29
N PHE A 176 -9.07 3.86 -5.07
CA PHE A 176 -9.30 5.18 -4.51
C PHE A 176 -10.16 6.08 -5.40
N LYS A 177 -9.87 6.16 -6.70
CA LYS A 177 -10.68 6.94 -7.66
C LYS A 177 -12.15 6.54 -7.62
N ARG A 178 -12.42 5.24 -7.56
CA ARG A 178 -13.79 4.72 -7.50
C ARG A 178 -14.49 5.15 -6.22
N ASP A 179 -13.84 4.95 -5.08
CA ASP A 179 -14.41 5.27 -3.76
C ASP A 179 -14.61 6.78 -3.59
N LYS A 180 -13.64 7.59 -4.05
CA LYS A 180 -13.75 9.06 -4.10
C LYS A 180 -14.96 9.51 -4.93
N ARG A 181 -15.13 8.99 -6.15
CA ARG A 181 -16.30 9.31 -7.01
C ARG A 181 -17.63 8.94 -6.36
N MET A 182 -17.69 7.81 -5.65
CA MET A 182 -18.91 7.41 -4.94
C MET A 182 -19.22 8.36 -3.78
N ALA A 183 -18.20 8.71 -3.00
CA ALA A 183 -18.35 9.64 -1.89
C ALA A 183 -18.73 11.06 -2.36
N ASP A 184 -18.14 11.56 -3.46
CA ASP A 184 -18.54 12.83 -4.11
C ASP A 184 -20.04 12.83 -4.48
N LYS A 185 -20.53 11.73 -5.07
CA LYS A 185 -21.95 11.57 -5.41
C LYS A 185 -22.83 11.57 -4.16
N LEU A 186 -22.43 10.87 -3.10
CA LEU A 186 -23.19 10.86 -1.84
C LEU A 186 -23.26 12.26 -1.22
N ARG A 187 -22.13 12.98 -1.16
CA ARG A 187 -22.06 14.35 -0.63
C ARG A 187 -23.00 15.30 -1.37
N SER A 188 -22.97 15.26 -2.71
CA SER A 188 -23.85 16.11 -3.52
C SER A 188 -25.34 15.90 -3.23
N ARG A 189 -25.76 14.65 -2.97
CA ARG A 189 -27.15 14.31 -2.64
C ARG A 189 -27.55 14.79 -1.25
N THR A 190 -26.65 14.69 -0.26
CA THR A 190 -26.91 15.18 1.10
C THR A 190 -27.01 16.71 1.13
N ASP A 191 -26.14 17.41 0.41
CA ASP A 191 -26.16 18.88 0.33
C ASP A 191 -27.44 19.38 -0.36
N SER A 192 -27.87 18.68 -1.42
CA SER A 192 -29.13 18.95 -2.14
C SER A 192 -30.36 18.77 -1.22
N ARG A 193 -30.37 17.74 -0.37
CA ARG A 193 -31.46 17.49 0.59
C ARG A 193 -31.47 18.53 1.72
N ALA A 194 -30.30 18.90 2.26
CA ALA A 194 -30.21 19.94 3.29
C ALA A 194 -30.74 21.29 2.77
N GLY A 195 -30.46 21.65 1.51
CA GLY A 195 -31.04 22.83 0.85
C GLY A 195 -32.55 22.74 0.64
N SER A 196 -33.09 21.55 0.39
CA SER A 196 -34.54 21.31 0.24
C SER A 196 -35.32 21.53 1.55
N TYR A 197 -34.79 21.12 2.70
CA TYR A 197 -35.47 21.33 4.00
C TYR A 197 -35.37 22.79 4.51
N GLY A 198 -34.41 23.57 4.02
CA GLY A 198 -34.31 25.02 4.28
C GLY A 198 -35.33 25.88 3.51
N GLY A 199 -35.97 25.33 2.47
CA GLY A 199 -37.00 26.03 1.70
C GLY A 199 -38.39 26.04 2.38
N TRP A 200 -38.68 25.05 3.22
CA TRP A 200 -39.98 24.92 3.89
C TRP A 200 -40.09 25.72 5.19
N SER A 201 -38.95 26.06 5.81
CA SER A 201 -38.92 26.91 7.02
C SER A 201 -39.11 28.41 6.72
N ARG A 202 -39.00 28.83 5.45
CA ARG A 202 -39.27 30.22 5.03
C ARG A 202 -40.74 30.52 4.75
N LEU A 203 -41.55 29.50 4.46
CA LEU A 203 -42.99 29.65 4.20
C LEU A 203 -43.84 29.63 5.48
N LEU A 204 -43.33 29.09 6.60
CA LEU A 204 -44.05 29.06 7.87
C LEU A 204 -43.85 30.32 8.75
N ARG A 205 -42.93 31.23 8.40
CA ARG A 205 -42.73 32.49 9.15
C ARG A 205 -43.59 33.66 8.66
N VAL A 206 -44.35 33.51 7.56
CA VAL A 206 -45.16 34.61 7.00
C VAL A 206 -46.62 34.59 7.50
N SER A 207 -47.07 33.53 8.18
CA SER A 207 -48.49 33.39 8.56
C SER A 207 -48.86 33.84 9.99
N CYS A 208 -47.91 34.31 10.82
CA CYS A 208 -48.22 34.72 12.21
C CYS A 208 -48.16 36.23 12.48
N ALA A 209 -48.04 37.08 11.45
CA ALA A 209 -47.88 38.54 11.61
C ALA A 209 -49.13 39.37 11.23
N ARG A 210 -50.33 38.77 11.23
CA ARG A 210 -51.59 39.52 11.17
C ARG A 210 -52.53 38.89 12.18
N HIS A 211 -52.74 39.57 13.30
CA HIS A 211 -53.93 39.63 14.16
C HIS A 211 -53.48 40.20 15.50
N SER A 212 -53.29 41.51 15.55
CA SER A 212 -53.28 42.31 16.77
C SER A 212 -53.66 43.72 16.36
N SER A 213 -54.96 44.00 16.48
CA SER A 213 -55.57 45.32 16.42
C SER A 213 -56.72 45.30 17.41
#